data_AF-A0A6B9TGM9-F1
#
_entry.id   AF-A0A6B9TGM9-F1
#
_cell.length_a   1.000
_cell.length_b   1.000
_cell.length_c   1.000
_cell.angle_alpha   90.00
_cell.angle_beta   90.00
_cell.angle_gamma   90.00
#
_symmetry.space_group_name_H-M   'P 1'
#
loop_
_entity.id
_entity.type
_entity.pdbx_description
1 polymer ?
#
loop_
_entity_poly.entity_id
_entity_poly.type
_entity_poly.pdbx_seq_one_letter_code
_entity_poly.pdbx_strand_id
1 'polypeptide(L)'
;MSKKMKPISGRDYKEIKRYSMRAFKNIGSESYRQRLVYKLLNTARTNNQTEFFSFLLRTLNSRKGDENIKMLCNKLGWIYPLNQENFEKVAYSIILGIMAANKGD
;
A
#
# COMPACT_ATOMS: atom_id res chain seq x y z
N MET A 1 -8.08 -3.42 -23.87
CA MET A 1 -6.59 -3.38 -23.89
C MET A 1 -6.07 -4.04 -22.63
N SER A 2 -5.34 -5.16 -22.75
CA SER A 2 -4.63 -5.74 -21.61
C SER A 2 -3.45 -4.83 -21.24
N LYS A 3 -3.46 -4.23 -20.04
CA LYS A 3 -2.30 -3.47 -19.55
C LYS A 3 -1.14 -4.45 -19.37
N LYS A 4 -0.09 -4.31 -20.18
CA LYS A 4 1.15 -5.08 -19.98
C LYS A 4 1.73 -4.78 -18.61
N MET A 5 2.12 -5.82 -17.88
CA MET A 5 2.82 -5.67 -16.61
C MET A 5 4.12 -4.90 -16.82
N LYS A 6 4.40 -3.94 -15.95
CA LYS A 6 5.64 -3.17 -15.99
C LYS A 6 6.74 -3.84 -15.16
N PRO A 7 8.01 -3.75 -15.57
CA PRO A 7 9.12 -4.16 -14.73
C PRO A 7 9.15 -3.27 -13.48
N ILE A 8 9.25 -3.89 -12.30
CA ILE A 8 9.30 -3.21 -11.01
C ILE A 8 10.71 -3.36 -10.44
N SER A 9 11.31 -2.24 -10.05
CA SER A 9 12.66 -2.15 -9.53
C SER A 9 12.69 -2.01 -8.01
N GLY A 10 13.87 -2.19 -7.42
CA GLY A 10 14.13 -1.90 -6.00
C GLY A 10 13.72 -0.48 -5.58
N ARG A 11 13.78 0.49 -6.50
CA ARG A 11 13.39 1.88 -6.24
C ARG A 11 11.89 2.02 -6.04
N ASP A 12 11.11 1.27 -6.81
CA ASP A 12 9.64 1.31 -6.74
C ASP A 12 9.14 0.84 -5.38
N TYR A 13 9.69 -0.25 -4.84
CA TYR A 13 9.37 -0.75 -3.51
C TYR A 13 9.68 0.28 -2.41
N LYS A 14 10.84 0.94 -2.50
CA LYS A 14 11.24 2.01 -1.57
C LYS A 14 10.28 3.21 -1.64
N GLU A 15 9.87 3.61 -2.83
CA GLU A 15 8.90 4.69 -3.04
C GLU A 15 7.53 4.33 -2.48
N ILE A 16 7.04 3.13 -2.75
CA ILE A 16 5.75 2.63 -2.21
C ILE A 16 5.76 2.63 -0.69
N LYS A 17 6.84 2.13 -0.07
CA LYS A 17 7.01 2.18 1.39
C LYS A 17 6.94 3.62 1.91
N ARG A 18 7.69 4.54 1.29
CA ARG A 18 7.73 5.96 1.69
C ARG A 18 6.36 6.63 1.53
N TYR A 19 5.67 6.41 0.42
CA TYR A 19 4.34 7.00 0.18
C TYR A 19 3.29 6.42 1.12
N SER A 20 3.38 5.12 1.43
CA SER A 20 2.50 4.50 2.43
C SER A 20 2.73 5.09 3.82
N MET A 21 3.98 5.28 4.23
CA MET A 21 4.29 5.95 5.50
C MET A 21 3.68 7.35 5.59
N ARG A 22 3.86 8.18 4.55
CA ARG A 22 3.32 9.54 4.50
C ARG A 22 1.80 9.56 4.48
N ALA A 23 1.18 8.73 3.64
CA ALA A 23 -0.27 8.62 3.52
C ALA A 23 -0.91 8.22 4.86
N PHE A 24 -0.28 7.31 5.61
CA PHE A 24 -0.85 6.77 6.86
C PHE A 24 -0.45 7.53 8.13
N LYS A 25 0.44 8.53 8.04
CA LYS A 25 0.87 9.36 9.19
C LYS A 25 -0.31 9.99 9.94
N ASN A 26 -1.32 10.45 9.20
CA ASN A 26 -2.50 11.14 9.76
C ASN A 26 -3.81 10.33 9.62
N ILE A 27 -3.71 9.02 9.31
CA ILE A 27 -4.89 8.15 9.14
C ILE A 27 -5.11 7.30 10.39
N GLY A 28 -6.25 7.54 11.05
CA GLY A 28 -6.75 6.74 12.17
C GLY A 28 -5.93 6.85 13.46
N SER A 29 -6.36 6.13 14.49
CA SER A 29 -5.56 5.89 15.69
C SER A 29 -4.47 4.85 15.42
N GLU A 30 -3.52 4.71 16.35
CA GLU A 30 -2.56 3.61 16.31
C GLU A 30 -3.25 2.24 16.29
N SER A 31 -4.25 2.04 17.15
CA SER A 31 -5.02 0.79 17.20
C SER A 31 -5.75 0.48 15.89
N TYR A 32 -6.23 1.52 15.19
CA TYR A 32 -6.80 1.36 13.85
C TYR A 32 -5.75 0.88 12.84
N ARG A 33 -4.55 1.50 12.83
CA ARG A 33 -3.45 1.11 11.93
C ARG A 33 -2.97 -0.31 12.20
N GLN A 34 -2.84 -0.73 13.46
CA GLN A 34 -2.46 -2.10 13.83
C GLN A 34 -3.47 -3.13 13.29
N ARG A 35 -4.78 -2.88 13.46
CA ARG A 35 -5.83 -3.74 12.90
C ARG A 35 -5.79 -3.80 11.37
N LEU A 36 -5.51 -2.68 10.71
CA LEU A 36 -5.35 -2.66 9.26
C LEU A 36 -4.13 -3.47 8.82
N VAL A 37 -2.97 -3.29 9.46
CA VAL A 37 -1.76 -4.06 9.19
C VAL A 37 -2.02 -5.55 9.30
N TYR A 38 -2.72 -6.00 10.36
CA TYR A 38 -3.07 -7.40 10.54
C TYR A 38 -3.93 -7.95 9.38
N LYS A 39 -4.95 -7.19 8.94
CA LYS A 39 -5.78 -7.58 7.79
C LYS A 39 -4.98 -7.64 6.49
N LEU A 40 -4.10 -6.66 6.25
CA LEU A 40 -3.24 -6.61 5.07
C LEU A 40 -2.20 -7.75 5.05
N LEU A 41 -1.60 -8.08 6.20
CA LEU A 41 -0.70 -9.22 6.33
C LEU A 41 -1.39 -10.54 6.01
N ASN A 42 -2.59 -10.76 6.56
CA ASN A 42 -3.35 -11.98 6.31
C ASN A 42 -3.70 -12.14 4.83
N THR A 43 -4.16 -11.07 4.17
CA THR A 43 -4.51 -11.09 2.74
C THR A 43 -3.28 -11.20 1.83
N ALA A 44 -2.16 -10.60 2.21
CA ALA A 44 -0.89 -10.78 1.50
C ALA A 44 -0.41 -12.23 1.59
N ARG A 45 -0.46 -12.85 2.78
CA ARG A 45 -0.04 -14.24 3.02
C ARG A 45 -0.85 -15.26 2.22
N THR A 46 -2.14 -15.00 2.00
CA THR A 46 -3.01 -15.86 1.17
C THR A 46 -2.99 -15.49 -0.31
N ASN A 47 -2.12 -14.57 -0.73
CA ASN A 47 -2.05 -14.03 -2.09
C ASN A 47 -3.39 -13.47 -2.60
N ASN A 48 -4.26 -13.00 -1.69
CA ASN A 48 -5.57 -12.44 -2.05
C ASN A 48 -5.44 -10.96 -2.42
N GLN A 49 -4.94 -10.72 -3.64
CA GLN A 49 -4.68 -9.38 -4.17
C GLN A 49 -5.93 -8.48 -4.20
N THR A 50 -7.08 -9.04 -4.59
CA THR A 50 -8.35 -8.30 -4.68
C THR A 50 -8.77 -7.78 -3.31
N GLU A 51 -8.75 -8.65 -2.30
CA GLU A 51 -9.15 -8.28 -0.95
C GLU A 51 -8.14 -7.31 -0.31
N PHE A 52 -6.85 -7.54 -0.55
CA PHE A 52 -5.78 -6.63 -0.10
C PHE A 52 -6.01 -5.20 -0.61
N PHE A 53 -6.19 -5.01 -1.91
CA PHE A 53 -6.42 -3.68 -2.48
C PHE A 53 -7.78 -3.10 -2.08
N SER A 54 -8.81 -3.93 -1.89
CA SER A 54 -10.10 -3.48 -1.39
C SER A 54 -9.98 -2.82 0.00
N PHE A 55 -9.29 -3.47 0.95
CA PHE A 55 -9.05 -2.89 2.28
C PHE A 55 -8.18 -1.63 2.23
N LEU A 56 -7.12 -1.66 1.43
CA LEU A 56 -6.20 -0.52 1.28
C LEU A 56 -6.94 0.70 0.72
N LEU A 57 -7.60 0.55 -0.44
CA LEU A 57 -8.27 1.64 -1.13
C LEU A 57 -9.45 2.19 -0.34
N ARG A 58 -10.20 1.34 0.37
CA ARG A 58 -11.27 1.80 1.27
C ARG A 58 -10.72 2.71 2.37
N THR A 59 -9.57 2.36 2.92
CA THR A 59 -8.90 3.20 3.94
C THR A 59 -8.43 4.52 3.34
N LEU A 60 -7.78 4.49 2.18
CA LEU A 60 -7.28 5.69 1.51
C LEU A 60 -8.40 6.65 1.09
N ASN A 61 -9.56 6.12 0.69
CA ASN A 61 -10.73 6.91 0.32
C ASN A 61 -11.28 7.77 1.47
N SER A 62 -11.01 7.42 2.73
CA SER A 62 -11.46 8.22 3.90
C SER A 62 -10.86 9.63 3.96
N ARG A 63 -9.78 9.87 3.21
CA ARG A 63 -9.06 11.15 3.15
C ARG A 63 -8.85 11.60 1.69
N LYS A 64 -9.86 11.35 0.84
CA LYS A 64 -9.84 11.72 -0.57
C LYS A 64 -9.49 13.21 -0.72
N GLY A 65 -8.43 13.50 -1.47
CA GLY A 65 -7.92 14.86 -1.67
C GLY A 65 -6.53 15.10 -1.08
N ASP A 66 -6.10 14.30 -0.09
CA ASP A 66 -4.75 14.36 0.48
C ASP A 66 -3.69 14.03 -0.59
N GLU A 67 -2.69 14.89 -0.71
CA GLU A 67 -1.65 14.77 -1.73
C GLU A 67 -0.77 13.53 -1.54
N ASN A 68 -0.48 13.15 -0.29
CA ASN A 68 0.28 11.93 0.00
C ASN A 68 -0.49 10.67 -0.43
N ILE A 69 -1.81 10.69 -0.28
CA ILE A 69 -2.68 9.60 -0.74
C ILE A 69 -2.70 9.54 -2.26
N LYS A 70 -2.83 10.69 -2.95
CA LYS A 70 -2.75 10.74 -4.42
C LYS A 70 -1.42 10.18 -4.93
N MET A 71 -0.30 10.56 -4.32
CA MET A 71 1.03 10.04 -4.70
C MET A 71 1.09 8.51 -4.60
N LEU A 72 0.58 7.94 -3.50
CA LEU A 72 0.51 6.48 -3.33
C LEU A 72 -0.39 5.84 -4.39
N CYS A 73 -1.61 6.34 -4.57
CA CYS A 73 -2.57 5.82 -5.55
C CYS A 73 -2.03 5.88 -6.98
N ASN A 74 -1.37 6.97 -7.37
CA ASN A 74 -0.74 7.12 -8.68
C ASN A 74 0.37 6.10 -8.89
N LYS A 75 1.21 5.87 -7.87
CA LYS A 75 2.28 4.87 -7.94
C LYS A 75 1.70 3.45 -8.10
N LEU A 76 0.68 3.11 -7.31
CA LEU A 76 0.00 1.81 -7.38
C LEU A 76 -0.71 1.62 -8.74
N GLY A 77 -1.35 2.66 -9.26
CA GLY A 77 -1.99 2.62 -10.58
C GLY A 77 -1.02 2.46 -11.74
N TRP A 78 0.22 2.95 -11.59
CA TRP A 78 1.27 2.83 -12.61
C TRP A 78 1.88 1.43 -12.68
N ILE A 79 2.04 0.75 -11.53
CA ILE A 79 2.59 -0.62 -11.47
C ILE A 79 1.55 -1.71 -11.77
N TYR A 80 0.25 -1.41 -11.65
CA TYR A 80 -0.82 -2.38 -11.88
C TYR A 80 -0.98 -2.73 -13.38
N PRO A 81 -1.21 -4.01 -13.76
CA PRO A 81 -1.42 -5.19 -12.90
C PRO A 81 -0.12 -5.81 -12.36
N LEU A 82 -0.21 -6.54 -11.24
CA LEU A 82 0.91 -7.27 -10.63
C LEU A 82 0.70 -8.78 -10.77
N ASN A 83 1.79 -9.53 -10.98
CA ASN A 83 1.81 -10.98 -10.72
C ASN A 83 1.95 -11.22 -9.21
N GLN A 84 1.89 -12.50 -8.81
CA GLN A 84 2.02 -12.92 -7.41
C GLN A 84 3.31 -12.45 -6.75
N GLU A 85 4.47 -12.63 -7.41
CA GLU A 85 5.77 -12.24 -6.86
C GLU A 85 5.86 -10.73 -6.59
N ASN A 86 5.44 -9.92 -7.57
CA ASN A 86 5.43 -8.47 -7.43
C ASN A 86 4.37 -8.01 -6.42
N PHE A 87 3.21 -8.68 -6.38
CA PHE A 87 2.19 -8.39 -5.38
C PHE A 87 2.72 -8.55 -3.97
N GLU A 88 3.39 -9.66 -3.66
CA GLU A 88 3.95 -9.91 -2.34
C GLU A 88 4.92 -8.81 -1.92
N LYS A 89 5.88 -8.45 -2.79
CA LYS A 89 6.86 -7.38 -2.53
C LYS A 89 6.21 -6.00 -2.36
N VAL A 90 5.20 -5.69 -3.18
CA VAL A 90 4.42 -4.44 -3.07
C VAL A 90 3.63 -4.42 -1.76
N ALA A 91 2.95 -5.52 -1.43
CA ALA A 91 2.14 -5.64 -0.22
C ALA A 91 2.98 -5.42 1.04
N TYR A 92 4.13 -6.09 1.15
CA TYR A 92 5.04 -5.89 2.28
C TYR A 92 5.62 -4.47 2.33
N SER A 93 5.92 -3.86 1.17
CA SER A 93 6.37 -2.46 1.13
C SER A 93 5.32 -1.51 1.70
N ILE A 94 4.04 -1.71 1.37
CA ILE A 94 2.92 -0.93 1.90
C ILE A 94 2.79 -1.14 3.41
N ILE A 95 2.76 -2.40 3.86
CA ILE A 95 2.61 -2.76 5.29
C ILE A 95 3.73 -2.15 6.13
N LEU A 96 4.99 -2.28 5.70
CA LEU A 96 6.14 -1.67 6.38
C LEU A 96 6.03 -0.15 6.42
N GLY A 97 5.49 0.48 5.38
CA GLY A 97 5.22 1.91 5.38
C GLY A 97 4.16 2.30 6.41
N ILE A 98 3.04 1.57 6.50
CA ILE A 98 1.99 1.81 7.50
C ILE A 98 2.54 1.65 8.92
N MET A 99 3.35 0.63 9.17
CA MET A 99 3.98 0.40 10.47
C MET A 99 4.98 1.51 10.84
N ALA A 100 5.69 2.06 9.85
CA ALA A 100 6.63 3.16 10.05
C ALA A 100 5.94 4.51 10.31
N ALA A 101 4.66 4.67 9.97
CA ALA A 101 3.94 5.95 10.07
C ALA A 101 3.86 6.52 11.51
N ASN A 102 4.03 5.69 12.54
CA ASN A 102 4.02 6.09 13.95
C ASN A 102 5.39 6.39 14.53
N LYS A 103 6.44 5.88 13.88
CA LYS A 103 7.81 6.17 14.28
C LYS A 103 8.13 7.48 13.59
N GLY A 104 7.88 8.59 14.28
CA GLY A 104 8.44 9.88 13.87
C GLY A 104 9.94 9.69 13.62
N ASP A 105 10.43 10.29 12.54
CA ASP A 105 11.88 10.44 12.35
C ASP A 105 12.50 11.13 13.57
#